data_AF-A0A0L6WPZ5-F1
#
_entry.id   AF-A0A0L6WPZ5-F1
#
_cell.length_a   1.000
_cell.length_b   1.000
_cell.length_c   1.000
_cell.angle_alpha   90.00
_cell.angle_beta   90.00
_cell.angle_gamma   90.00
#
_symmetry.space_group_name_H-M   'P 1'
#
loop_
_entity.id
_entity.type
_entity.pdbx_description
1 polymer ?
#
loop_
_entity_poly.entity_id
_entity_poly.type
_entity_poly.pdbx_seq_one_letter_code
_entity_poly.pdbx_strand_id
1 'polypeptide(L)'
;MNTETTYPRICPIKLNAHWPSSEPPFDCMTGKFVKWSMKLEIFSQQSWLDHYIFTPEKKPDCLIAEPHLVTEPNAYPNWLSNNDLIIGIIHAAVSEAEQEGLIMDSTAKECYDALKAQAQCEGPVKQVALVCEALSTYAPVSEPIDTTA
;
A
#
# COMPACT_ATOMS: atom_id res chain seq x y z
N MET A 1 23.89 -33.27 -10.75
CA MET A 1 22.98 -32.86 -11.84
C MET A 1 22.30 -31.60 -11.36
N ASN A 2 22.72 -30.42 -11.85
CA ASN A 2 22.15 -29.14 -11.45
C ASN A 2 21.07 -28.74 -12.44
N THR A 3 19.81 -28.94 -12.06
CA THR A 3 18.64 -28.42 -12.77
C THR A 3 18.25 -27.07 -12.16
N GLU A 4 19.09 -26.06 -12.32
CA GLU A 4 18.73 -24.66 -12.08
C GLU A 4 18.41 -23.99 -13.42
N THR A 5 17.23 -24.22 -14.01
CA THR A 5 16.88 -23.56 -15.28
C THR A 5 15.42 -23.16 -15.47
N THR A 6 14.56 -23.11 -14.44
CA THR A 6 13.13 -22.79 -14.70
C THR A 6 12.59 -21.52 -14.06
N TYR A 7 13.30 -20.90 -13.11
CA TYR A 7 12.88 -19.63 -12.52
C TYR A 7 13.83 -18.51 -12.94
N PRO A 8 13.30 -17.31 -13.29
CA PRO A 8 14.15 -16.15 -13.54
C PRO A 8 15.03 -15.94 -12.32
N ARG A 9 16.35 -15.84 -12.53
CA ARG A 9 17.31 -15.61 -11.45
C ARG A 9 16.87 -14.36 -10.67
N ILE A 10 16.46 -14.55 -9.42
CA ILE A 10 16.20 -13.44 -8.52
C ILE A 10 17.55 -12.83 -8.17
N CYS A 11 17.82 -11.66 -8.73
CA CYS A 11 19.01 -10.87 -8.46
C CYS A 11 18.67 -9.79 -7.43
N PRO A 12 19.61 -9.43 -6.55
CA PRO A 12 19.43 -8.29 -5.66
C PRO A 12 19.39 -7.01 -6.51
N ILE A 13 18.31 -6.25 -6.37
CA ILE A 13 18.12 -5.00 -7.08
C ILE A 13 18.71 -3.88 -6.24
N LYS A 14 19.55 -3.07 -6.88
CA LYS A 14 19.98 -1.78 -6.33
C LYS A 14 19.15 -0.69 -6.96
N LEU A 15 18.56 0.16 -6.13
CA LEU A 15 17.87 1.34 -6.62
C LEU A 15 18.87 2.28 -7.28
N ASN A 16 18.69 2.52 -8.57
CA ASN A 16 19.41 3.58 -9.29
C ASN A 16 18.69 4.93 -9.17
N ALA A 17 17.45 4.93 -8.67
CA ALA A 17 16.62 6.11 -8.50
C ALA A 17 16.16 6.23 -7.05
N HIS A 18 16.24 7.45 -6.50
CA HIS A 18 15.60 7.75 -5.22
C HIS A 18 14.10 7.94 -5.45
N TRP A 19 13.28 7.44 -4.53
CA TRP A 19 11.89 7.85 -4.44
C TRP A 19 11.85 9.39 -4.36
N PRO A 20 11.06 10.08 -5.20
CA PRO A 20 11.10 11.54 -5.27
C PRO A 20 10.66 12.14 -3.94
N SER A 21 11.64 12.58 -3.15
CA SER A 21 11.47 13.15 -1.80
C SER A 21 10.80 14.53 -1.83
N SER A 22 10.58 15.08 -3.02
CA SER A 22 9.99 16.41 -3.24
C SER A 22 8.47 16.45 -3.12
N GLU A 23 7.81 15.29 -3.08
CA GLU A 23 6.37 15.21 -2.87
C GLU A 23 6.05 14.92 -1.39
N PRO A 24 4.98 15.51 -0.83
CA PRO A 24 4.53 15.13 0.50
C PRO A 24 4.20 13.63 0.51
N PRO A 25 4.46 12.94 1.64
CA PRO A 25 4.15 11.52 1.76
C PRO A 25 2.66 11.27 1.50
N PHE A 26 2.35 10.09 0.98
CA PHE A 26 0.98 9.65 0.81
C PHE A 26 0.30 9.59 2.17
N ASP A 27 -0.82 10.29 2.25
CA ASP A 27 -1.73 10.26 3.38
C ASP A 27 -3.06 9.75 2.85
N CYS A 28 -3.50 8.60 3.35
CA CYS A 28 -4.79 8.03 2.97
C CYS A 28 -5.90 9.06 3.22
N MET A 29 -5.84 9.86 4.29
CA MET A 29 -6.88 10.83 4.65
C MET A 29 -7.14 11.88 3.55
N THR A 30 -6.12 12.22 2.76
CA THR A 30 -6.21 13.20 1.66
C THR A 30 -6.67 12.60 0.32
N GLY A 31 -6.82 11.28 0.23
CA GLY A 31 -7.70 10.59 -0.72
C GLY A 31 -7.24 10.54 -2.19
N LYS A 32 -5.99 10.13 -2.48
CA LYS A 32 -5.52 9.92 -3.87
C LYS A 32 -4.76 8.61 -4.08
N PHE A 33 -5.22 7.53 -3.45
CA PHE A 33 -4.58 6.21 -3.52
C PHE A 33 -4.28 5.78 -4.95
N VAL A 34 -5.24 5.89 -5.89
CA VAL A 34 -5.05 5.51 -7.30
C VAL A 34 -3.89 6.25 -7.97
N LYS A 35 -3.75 7.56 -7.71
CA LYS A 35 -2.69 8.37 -8.32
C LYS A 35 -1.33 8.03 -7.71
N TRP A 36 -1.31 7.77 -6.40
CA TRP A 36 -0.10 7.36 -5.70
C TRP A 36 0.33 5.93 -6.10
N SER A 37 -0.61 4.97 -6.14
CA SER A 37 -0.34 3.58 -6.51
C SER A 37 0.20 3.48 -7.94
N MET A 38 -0.33 4.28 -8.87
CA MET A 38 0.17 4.36 -10.24
C MET A 38 1.62 4.88 -10.30
N LYS A 39 2.00 5.82 -9.42
CA LYS A 39 3.40 6.29 -9.33
C LYS A 39 4.31 5.21 -8.75
N LEU A 40 3.87 4.52 -7.70
CA LEU A 40 4.60 3.39 -7.12
C LEU A 40 4.83 2.29 -8.15
N GLU A 41 3.81 1.97 -8.96
CA GLU A 41 3.90 0.98 -10.04
C GLU A 41 4.93 1.40 -11.10
N ILE A 42 4.86 2.65 -11.60
CA ILE A 42 5.82 3.18 -12.58
C ILE A 42 7.25 3.14 -12.04
N PHE A 43 7.45 3.54 -10.77
CA PHE A 43 8.75 3.50 -10.12
C PHE A 43 9.28 2.07 -9.97
N SER A 44 8.42 1.14 -9.56
CA SER A 44 8.78 -0.26 -9.37
C SER A 44 9.14 -0.94 -10.70
N GLN A 45 8.43 -0.61 -11.79
CA GLN A 45 8.73 -1.09 -13.14
C GLN A 45 10.13 -0.69 -13.62
N GLN A 46 10.59 0.53 -13.30
CA GLN A 46 11.94 0.98 -13.66
C GLN A 46 13.05 0.14 -13.00
N SER A 47 12.72 -0.49 -11.87
CA SER A 47 13.63 -1.30 -11.08
C SER A 47 13.33 -2.80 -11.14
N TRP A 48 12.35 -3.24 -11.96
CA TRP A 48 11.86 -4.63 -12.01
C TRP A 48 11.33 -5.17 -10.66
N LEU A 49 10.89 -4.26 -9.79
CA LEU A 49 10.32 -4.56 -8.48
C LEU A 49 8.79 -4.70 -8.53
N ASP A 50 8.17 -4.31 -9.65
CA ASP A 50 6.72 -4.32 -9.80
C ASP A 50 6.13 -5.72 -9.65
N HIS A 51 6.86 -6.76 -10.07
CA HIS A 51 6.43 -8.15 -9.93
C HIS A 51 6.35 -8.67 -8.47
N TYR A 52 6.75 -7.89 -7.46
CA TYR A 52 6.56 -8.22 -6.04
C TYR A 52 5.24 -7.68 -5.47
N ILE A 53 4.63 -6.69 -6.12
CA ILE A 53 3.40 -6.02 -5.64
C ILE A 53 2.29 -6.10 -6.69
N PHE A 54 2.62 -5.68 -7.91
CA PHE A 54 1.70 -5.49 -9.00
C PHE A 54 1.68 -6.76 -9.85
N THR A 55 0.66 -7.57 -9.64
CA THR A 55 0.27 -8.56 -10.64
C THR A 55 -0.54 -7.87 -11.72
N PRO A 56 -0.27 -8.15 -13.01
CA PRO A 56 -1.27 -7.89 -14.02
C PRO A 56 -2.53 -8.68 -13.62
N GLU A 57 -3.70 -8.04 -13.53
CA GLU A 57 -4.97 -8.74 -13.24
C GLU A 57 -5.23 -9.91 -14.21
N LYS A 58 -4.57 -9.89 -15.38
CA LYS A 58 -4.64 -10.91 -16.42
C LYS A 58 -3.57 -12.01 -16.32
N LYS A 59 -2.59 -11.90 -15.41
CA LYS A 59 -1.49 -12.86 -15.20
C LYS A 59 -1.03 -12.88 -13.72
N PRO A 60 -1.80 -13.51 -12.81
CA PRO A 60 -1.41 -13.65 -11.41
C PRO A 60 -0.11 -14.45 -11.23
N ASP A 61 0.22 -15.33 -12.18
CA ASP A 61 1.46 -16.13 -12.18
C ASP A 61 2.75 -15.30 -12.38
N CYS A 62 2.62 -14.00 -12.65
CA CYS A 62 3.76 -13.09 -12.76
C CYS A 62 4.26 -12.57 -11.41
N LEU A 63 3.53 -12.81 -10.30
CA LEU A 63 4.05 -12.48 -8.96
C LEU A 63 5.27 -13.35 -8.65
N ILE A 64 6.35 -12.73 -8.18
CA ILE A 64 7.52 -13.48 -7.72
C ILE A 64 7.18 -14.12 -6.37
N ALA A 65 6.91 -15.43 -6.41
CA ALA A 65 6.69 -16.23 -5.21
C ALA A 65 7.96 -16.28 -4.33
N GLU A 66 7.76 -16.38 -3.01
CA GLU A 66 8.83 -16.62 -2.06
C GLU A 66 9.56 -17.93 -2.42
N PRO A 67 10.87 -17.89 -2.71
CA PRO A 67 11.66 -19.09 -2.94
C PRO A 67 11.70 -19.96 -1.68
N HIS A 68 11.92 -21.25 -1.82
CA HIS A 68 12.06 -22.09 -0.63
C HIS A 68 13.53 -22.16 -0.17
N LEU A 69 13.81 -21.76 1.08
CA LEU A 69 15.17 -21.61 1.64
C LEU A 69 16.07 -22.85 1.41
N VAL A 70 15.51 -24.06 1.52
CA VAL A 70 16.30 -25.30 1.41
C VAL A 70 16.59 -25.67 -0.05
N THR A 71 15.66 -25.42 -0.95
CA THR A 71 15.76 -25.84 -2.36
C THR A 71 16.33 -24.76 -3.26
N GLU A 72 16.24 -23.49 -2.84
CA GLU A 72 16.67 -22.30 -3.58
C GLU A 72 17.48 -21.34 -2.68
N PRO A 73 18.58 -21.80 -2.03
CA PRO A 73 19.30 -21.04 -1.02
C PRO A 73 19.95 -19.75 -1.53
N ASN A 74 20.16 -19.63 -2.85
CA ASN A 74 20.69 -18.42 -3.48
C ASN A 74 19.59 -17.40 -3.80
N ALA A 75 18.41 -17.87 -4.19
CA ALA A 75 17.30 -17.00 -4.57
C ALA A 75 16.61 -16.41 -3.34
N TYR A 76 16.49 -17.21 -2.25
CA TYR A 76 15.86 -16.79 -1.00
C TYR A 76 16.39 -15.46 -0.43
N PRO A 77 17.70 -15.27 -0.18
CA PRO A 77 18.21 -14.03 0.40
C PRO A 77 18.05 -12.82 -0.55
N ASN A 78 18.12 -13.05 -1.87
CA ASN A 78 17.90 -11.98 -2.85
C ASN A 78 16.44 -11.56 -2.90
N TRP A 79 15.52 -12.53 -2.82
CA TRP A 79 14.08 -12.26 -2.72
C TRP A 79 13.78 -11.47 -1.45
N LEU A 80 14.29 -11.90 -0.29
CA LEU A 80 14.10 -11.22 0.98
C LEU A 80 14.61 -9.78 0.92
N SER A 81 15.81 -9.57 0.37
CA SER A 81 16.39 -8.22 0.21
C SER A 81 15.53 -7.32 -0.68
N ASN A 82 14.97 -7.86 -1.77
CA ASN A 82 14.11 -7.10 -2.67
C ASN A 82 12.75 -6.81 -2.03
N ASN A 83 12.20 -7.78 -1.28
CA ASN A 83 10.97 -7.63 -0.51
C ASN A 83 11.11 -6.48 0.51
N ASP A 84 12.17 -6.53 1.33
CA ASP A 84 12.45 -5.52 2.36
C ASP A 84 12.71 -4.14 1.76
N LEU A 85 13.37 -4.08 0.60
CA LEU A 85 13.59 -2.84 -0.14
C LEU A 85 12.27 -2.17 -0.51
N ILE A 86 11.30 -2.95 -1.01
CA ILE A 86 9.99 -2.44 -1.42
C ILE A 86 9.18 -2.01 -0.20
N ILE A 87 9.17 -2.82 0.87
CA ILE A 87 8.55 -2.43 2.14
C ILE A 87 9.14 -1.09 2.59
N GLY A 88 10.46 -0.94 2.59
CA GLY A 88 11.13 0.32 2.91
C GLY A 88 10.69 1.50 2.02
N ILE A 89 10.50 1.28 0.72
CA ILE A 89 9.96 2.30 -0.20
C ILE A 89 8.54 2.69 0.18
N ILE A 90 7.66 1.72 0.46
CA ILE A 90 6.27 1.98 0.86
C ILE A 90 6.26 2.79 2.16
N HIS A 91 6.95 2.33 3.21
CA HIS A 91 7.02 3.04 4.49
C HIS A 91 7.57 4.45 4.32
N ALA A 92 8.64 4.65 3.56
CA ALA A 92 9.20 5.98 3.30
C ALA A 92 8.26 6.90 2.49
N ALA A 93 7.33 6.33 1.73
CA ALA A 93 6.40 7.05 0.88
C ALA A 93 5.04 7.35 1.54
N VAL A 94 4.76 6.82 2.73
CA VAL A 94 3.51 7.03 3.48
C VAL A 94 3.74 7.81 4.77
N SER A 95 2.70 8.47 5.29
CA SER A 95 2.77 9.25 6.53
C SER A 95 3.01 8.37 7.76
N GLU A 96 3.54 8.94 8.85
CA GLU A 96 3.80 8.21 10.11
C GLU A 96 2.54 7.54 10.67
N ALA A 97 1.38 8.19 10.58
CA ALA A 97 0.10 7.64 11.03
C ALA A 97 -0.29 6.37 10.26
N GLU A 98 0.05 6.30 8.96
CA GLU A 98 -0.20 5.10 8.15
C GLU A 98 0.80 3.99 8.48
N GLN A 99 2.05 4.33 8.81
CA GLN A 99 3.07 3.33 9.17
C GLN A 99 2.68 2.53 10.41
N GLU A 100 2.01 3.14 11.39
CA GLU A 100 1.54 2.43 12.60
C GLU A 100 0.55 1.31 12.29
N GLY A 101 -0.22 1.43 11.20
CA GLY A 101 -1.14 0.40 10.72
C GLY A 101 -0.49 -0.75 9.96
N LEU A 102 0.77 -0.59 9.51
CA LEU A 102 1.48 -1.50 8.60
C LEU A 102 2.54 -2.37 9.32
N ILE A 103 2.60 -2.36 10.65
CA ILE A 103 3.72 -2.91 11.45
C ILE A 103 3.92 -4.45 11.31
N MET A 104 3.05 -5.18 10.61
CA MET A 104 2.98 -6.65 10.68
C MET A 104 3.10 -7.39 9.34
N ASP A 105 3.43 -6.71 8.23
CA ASP A 105 3.40 -7.35 6.91
C ASP A 105 4.67 -8.16 6.62
N SER A 106 4.50 -9.43 6.23
CA SER A 106 5.61 -10.32 5.92
C SER A 106 6.13 -10.15 4.49
N THR A 107 5.27 -9.67 3.59
CA THR A 107 5.62 -9.41 2.19
C THR A 107 5.26 -8.00 1.75
N ALA A 108 5.98 -7.48 0.76
CA ALA A 108 5.69 -6.20 0.11
C ALA A 108 4.27 -6.16 -0.48
N LYS A 109 3.76 -7.31 -0.94
CA LYS A 109 2.39 -7.45 -1.43
C LYS A 109 1.36 -7.25 -0.33
N GLU A 110 1.57 -7.88 0.82
CA GLU A 110 0.71 -7.72 2.00
C GLU A 110 0.71 -6.27 2.47
N CYS A 111 1.91 -5.65 2.56
CA CYS A 111 2.05 -4.23 2.91
C CYS A 111 1.25 -3.32 1.97
N TYR A 112 1.36 -3.55 0.66
CA TYR A 112 0.58 -2.80 -0.32
C TYR A 112 -0.94 -3.06 -0.21
N ASP A 113 -1.35 -4.31 0.01
CA ASP A 113 -2.76 -4.69 0.14
C ASP A 113 -3.40 -4.12 1.42
N ALA A 114 -2.66 -4.09 2.53
CA ALA A 114 -3.08 -3.47 3.78
C ALA A 114 -3.32 -1.97 3.58
N LEU A 115 -2.36 -1.28 2.94
CA LEU A 115 -2.50 0.13 2.60
C LEU A 115 -3.68 0.38 1.63
N LYS A 116 -3.87 -0.50 0.64
CA LYS A 116 -5.02 -0.45 -0.28
C LYS A 116 -6.33 -0.61 0.47
N ALA A 117 -6.42 -1.55 1.40
CA ALA A 117 -7.62 -1.79 2.21
C ALA A 117 -7.93 -0.57 3.09
N GLN A 118 -6.91 0.02 3.74
CA GLN A 118 -7.04 1.23 4.53
C GLN A 118 -7.56 2.40 3.70
N ALA A 119 -7.00 2.62 2.51
CA ALA A 119 -7.48 3.66 1.59
C ALA A 119 -8.92 3.42 1.08
N GLN A 120 -9.37 2.17 0.98
CA GLN A 120 -10.74 1.83 0.59
C GLN A 120 -11.75 2.02 1.73
N CYS A 121 -11.32 1.81 2.98
CA CYS A 121 -12.13 2.07 4.18
C CYS A 121 -12.43 3.56 4.40
N GLU A 122 -11.73 4.47 3.72
CA GLU A 122 -12.02 5.91 3.76
C GLU A 122 -13.43 6.27 3.28
N GLY A 123 -13.96 5.55 2.28
CA GLY A 123 -15.28 5.86 1.70
C GLY A 123 -16.38 5.80 2.76
N PRO A 124 -16.54 4.67 3.47
CA PRO A 124 -17.49 4.54 4.57
C PRO A 124 -17.22 5.49 5.75
N VAL A 125 -15.96 5.71 6.15
CA VAL A 125 -15.63 6.57 7.30
C VAL A 125 -15.94 8.05 7.01
N LYS A 126 -15.59 8.54 5.82
CA LYS A 126 -15.94 9.91 5.37
C LYS A 126 -17.45 10.09 5.27
N GLN A 127 -18.19 9.07 4.81
CA GLN A 127 -19.65 9.10 4.77
C GLN A 127 -20.27 9.19 6.16
N VAL A 128 -19.78 8.41 7.14
CA VAL A 128 -20.27 8.47 8.53
C VAL A 128 -19.99 9.84 9.15
N ALA A 129 -18.79 10.40 8.96
CA ALA A 129 -18.44 11.72 9.45
C ALA A 129 -19.37 12.81 8.89
N LEU A 130 -19.64 12.79 7.58
CA LEU A 130 -20.58 13.72 6.93
C LEU A 130 -22.02 13.55 7.44
N VAL A 131 -22.46 12.32 7.71
CA VAL A 131 -23.78 12.07 8.31
C VAL A 131 -23.84 12.61 9.73
N CYS A 132 -22.82 12.38 10.56
CA CYS A 132 -22.74 12.93 11.91
C CYS A 132 -22.71 14.47 11.91
N GLU A 133 -21.99 15.08 10.99
CA GLU A 133 -21.93 16.54 10.81
C GLU A 133 -23.30 17.10 10.39
N ALA A 134 -23.95 16.48 9.40
CA ALA A 134 -25.30 16.85 8.96
C ALA A 134 -26.34 16.72 10.08
N LEU A 135 -26.27 15.64 10.87
CA LEU A 135 -27.14 15.41 12.03
C LEU A 135 -26.86 16.39 13.18
N SER A 136 -25.60 16.78 13.39
CA SER A 136 -25.21 17.76 14.43
C SER A 136 -25.58 19.19 14.06
N THR A 137 -25.70 19.50 12.76
CA THR A 137 -26.14 20.80 12.26
C THR A 137 -27.66 20.97 12.39
N TYR A 138 -28.42 19.86 12.45
CA TYR A 138 -29.86 19.84 12.67
C TYR A 138 -30.23 19.89 14.16
N ALA A 139 -29.86 20.97 14.85
CA ALA A 139 -30.51 21.33 16.11
C ALA A 139 -31.80 22.09 15.79
N PRO A 140 -33.01 21.58 16.09
CA PRO A 140 -34.21 22.38 15.96
C PRO A 140 -34.16 23.49 17.01
N VAL A 141 -34.30 24.75 16.58
CA VAL A 141 -34.70 25.84 17.47
C VAL A 141 -36.06 25.43 18.03
N SER A 142 -36.07 24.95 19.28
CA SER A 142 -37.29 24.86 20.06
C SER A 142 -37.73 26.29 20.34
N GLU A 143 -38.56 26.86 19.47
CA GLU A 143 -39.38 28.00 19.85
C GLU A 143 -40.26 27.54 21.03
N PRO A 144 -40.23 28.23 22.18
CA PRO A 144 -41.16 27.93 23.25
C PRO A 144 -42.57 28.23 22.73
N ILE A 145 -43.45 27.22 22.75
CA ILE A 145 -44.87 27.42 22.51
C ILE A 145 -45.39 28.31 23.64
N ASP A 146 -45.62 29.57 23.31
CA ASP A 146 -46.18 30.57 24.20
C ASP A 146 -47.60 30.14 24.56
N THR A 147 -47.74 29.55 25.75
CA THR A 147 -49.04 29.12 26.29
C THR A 147 -49.52 30.22 27.21
N THR A 148 -50.05 31.30 26.64
CA THR A 148 -50.71 32.34 27.43
C THR A 148 -52.15 32.56 26.95
N ALA A 149 -53.06 32.06 27.79
CA ALA A 149 -54.47 32.44 28.01
C ALA A 149 -55.52 32.14 26.93
#